data_AF-A0A093PQ62-F1
#
_entry.id   AF-A0A093PQ62-F1
#
_cell.length_a   1.000
_cell.length_b   1.000
_cell.length_c   1.000
_cell.angle_alpha   90.00
_cell.angle_beta   90.00
_cell.angle_gamma   90.00
#
_symmetry.space_group_name_H-M   'P 1'
#
loop_
_entity.id
_entity.type
_entity.pdbx_description
1 polymer ?
#
loop_
_entity_poly.entity_id
_entity_poly.type
_entity_poly.pdbx_seq_one_letter_code
_entity_poly.pdbx_strand_id
1 'polypeptide(L)'
;LPQLGPHLPSRLTQQPWCLQYSTRRDGFSLRTLYRRGGQPGSPALLLIRDTEAQAFGAFSSSAIRCSSGFYGSGETFLFSFSQELKMEPVFRWTGRNDFFVKGDVDLLMVGGG
;
A
#
# COMPACT_ATOMS: atom_id res chain seq x y z
N LEU A 1 -2.21 -3.80 12.83
CA LEU A 1 -1.94 -2.34 12.94
C LEU A 1 -0.94 -1.98 14.03
N PRO A 2 -0.95 -2.53 15.26
CA PRO A 2 0.01 -2.12 16.31
C PRO A 2 1.48 -2.23 15.87
N GLN A 3 1.81 -3.26 15.09
CA GLN A 3 3.14 -3.48 14.53
C GLN A 3 3.53 -2.46 13.44
N LEU A 4 2.56 -1.85 12.74
CA LEU A 4 2.82 -0.82 11.71
C LEU A 4 2.71 0.61 12.26
N GLY A 5 2.05 0.79 13.41
CA GLY A 5 1.80 2.10 14.04
C GLY A 5 3.04 2.98 14.13
N PRO A 6 4.18 2.48 14.65
CA PRO A 6 5.45 3.24 14.72
C PRO A 6 6.05 3.64 13.37
N HIS A 7 5.63 2.99 12.28
CA HIS A 7 6.15 3.22 10.92
C HIS A 7 5.28 4.17 10.10
N LEU A 8 4.04 4.41 10.53
CA LEU A 8 3.14 5.35 9.87
C LEU A 8 3.56 6.80 10.15
N PRO A 9 3.36 7.72 9.19
CA PRO A 9 3.53 9.15 9.45
C PRO A 9 2.76 9.61 10.70
N SER A 10 3.40 10.43 11.53
CA SER A 10 2.85 10.87 12.82
C SER A 10 1.42 11.42 12.72
N ARG A 11 1.13 12.16 11.64
CA ARG A 11 -0.20 12.72 11.30
C ARG A 11 -1.32 11.68 11.18
N LEU A 12 -0.99 10.41 10.93
CA LEU A 12 -1.96 9.31 10.74
C LEU A 12 -2.15 8.45 11.98
N THR A 13 -1.30 8.58 12.99
CA THR A 13 -1.36 7.73 14.19
C THR A 13 -2.63 7.94 15.02
N GLN A 14 -3.25 9.13 14.91
CA GLN A 14 -4.47 9.51 15.62
C GLN A 14 -5.73 9.45 14.73
N GLN A 15 -5.59 9.09 13.45
CA GLN A 15 -6.73 9.04 12.53
C GLN A 15 -7.32 7.63 12.45
N PRO A 16 -8.65 7.47 12.51
CA PRO A 16 -9.27 6.16 12.36
C PRO A 16 -9.11 5.66 10.92
N TRP A 17 -8.65 4.41 10.80
CA TRP A 17 -8.56 3.73 9.51
C TRP A 17 -9.93 3.19 9.10
N CYS A 18 -10.33 3.44 7.86
CA CYS A 18 -11.58 2.93 7.30
C CYS A 18 -11.31 1.96 6.14
N LEU A 19 -12.07 0.86 6.10
CA LEU A 19 -11.94 -0.15 5.05
C LEU A 19 -12.60 0.32 3.74
N GLN A 20 -11.78 0.85 2.83
CA GLN A 20 -12.23 1.34 1.53
C GLN A 20 -12.58 0.21 0.55
N TYR A 21 -11.81 -0.88 0.56
CA TYR A 21 -11.96 -2.00 -0.38
C TYR A 21 -11.57 -3.33 0.28
N SER A 22 -12.32 -4.41 0.01
CA SER A 22 -11.85 -5.78 0.28
C SER A 22 -12.31 -6.73 -0.82
N THR A 23 -11.47 -7.70 -1.18
CA THR A 23 -11.81 -8.64 -2.25
C THR A 23 -13.01 -9.53 -1.90
N ARG A 24 -13.20 -9.79 -0.61
CA ARG A 24 -14.36 -10.52 -0.07
C ARG A 24 -15.69 -9.76 -0.25
N ARG A 25 -15.68 -8.43 -0.15
CA ARG A 25 -16.90 -7.58 -0.23
C ARG A 25 -17.12 -7.02 -1.63
N ASP A 26 -16.06 -6.56 -2.27
CA ASP A 26 -16.11 -5.73 -3.47
C ASP A 26 -15.66 -6.48 -4.75
N GLY A 27 -15.17 -7.71 -4.62
CA GLY A 27 -14.70 -8.55 -5.73
C GLY A 27 -13.20 -8.41 -6.03
N PHE A 28 -12.72 -9.01 -7.11
CA PHE A 28 -11.29 -9.08 -7.44
C PHE A 28 -10.87 -8.13 -8.59
N SER A 29 -11.72 -7.18 -8.98
CA SER A 29 -11.44 -6.29 -10.11
C SER A 29 -10.59 -5.08 -9.70
N LEU A 30 -9.47 -4.86 -10.41
CA LEU A 30 -8.66 -3.65 -10.26
C LEU A 30 -9.47 -2.38 -10.56
N ARG A 31 -10.36 -2.43 -11.55
CA ARG A 31 -11.25 -1.30 -11.86
C ARG A 31 -12.13 -0.90 -10.66
N THR A 32 -12.64 -1.87 -9.90
CA THR A 32 -13.41 -1.58 -8.69
C THR A 32 -12.54 -1.08 -7.55
N LEU A 33 -11.30 -1.58 -7.43
CA LEU A 33 -10.31 -1.08 -6.48
C LEU A 33 -10.02 0.40 -6.74
N TYR A 34 -9.68 0.78 -7.98
CA TYR A 34 -9.36 2.18 -8.32
C TYR A 34 -10.53 3.13 -8.11
N ARG A 35 -11.76 2.69 -8.38
CA ARG A 35 -12.96 3.51 -8.14
C ARG A 35 -13.22 3.75 -6.65
N ARG A 36 -12.76 2.84 -5.78
CA ARG A 36 -12.91 2.92 -4.31
C ARG A 36 -11.63 3.33 -3.59
N GLY A 37 -10.53 3.59 -4.31
CA GLY A 37 -9.18 3.76 -3.75
C GLY A 37 -8.94 5.00 -2.89
N GLY A 38 -9.98 5.80 -2.62
CA GLY A 38 -9.92 7.04 -1.86
C GLY A 38 -9.84 8.29 -2.74
N GLN A 39 -9.80 9.45 -2.09
CA GLN A 39 -9.65 10.73 -2.78
C GLN A 39 -8.18 10.96 -3.14
N PRO A 40 -7.87 11.64 -4.25
CA PRO A 40 -6.50 12.03 -4.57
C PRO A 40 -5.84 12.74 -3.37
N GLY A 41 -4.65 12.28 -2.98
CA GLY A 41 -3.90 12.82 -1.83
C GLY A 41 -4.18 12.16 -0.48
N SER A 42 -5.19 11.29 -0.34
CA SER A 42 -5.35 10.50 0.89
C SER A 42 -4.39 9.31 0.90
N PRO A 43 -3.71 8.99 2.01
CA PRO A 43 -2.87 7.80 2.11
C PRO A 43 -3.71 6.53 2.05
N ALA A 44 -3.10 5.42 1.62
CA ALA A 44 -3.75 4.12 1.54
C ALA A 44 -2.86 3.03 2.17
N LEU A 45 -3.48 2.10 2.89
CA LEU A 45 -2.82 0.89 3.36
C LEU A 45 -3.35 -0.31 2.59
N LEU A 46 -2.48 -0.88 1.74
CA LEU A 46 -2.76 -2.11 1.02
C LEU A 46 -2.29 -3.29 1.87
N LEU A 47 -3.21 -4.16 2.25
CA LEU A 47 -2.91 -5.42 2.94
C LEU A 47 -3.33 -6.58 2.04
N ILE A 48 -2.38 -7.44 1.74
CA ILE A 48 -2.57 -8.66 0.96
C ILE A 48 -2.35 -9.83 1.91
N ARG A 49 -3.24 -10.81 1.81
CA ARG A 49 -3.05 -12.14 2.37
C ARG A 49 -3.05 -13.11 1.20
N ASP A 50 -1.96 -13.86 1.04
CA ASP A 50 -1.88 -14.88 0.00
C ASP A 50 -2.58 -16.19 0.41
N THR A 51 -2.51 -17.18 -0.47
CA THR A 51 -3.10 -18.52 -0.26
C THR A 51 -2.34 -19.36 0.76
N GLU A 52 -1.12 -18.97 1.13
CA GLU A 52 -0.27 -19.63 2.13
C GLU A 52 -0.34 -18.93 3.50
N ALA A 53 -1.34 -18.06 3.68
CA ALA A 53 -1.60 -17.27 4.87
C ALA A 53 -0.47 -16.28 5.24
N GLN A 54 0.45 -15.97 4.34
CA GLN A 54 1.38 -14.87 4.54
C GLN A 54 0.67 -13.55 4.34
N ALA A 55 1.02 -12.56 5.18
CA ALA A 55 0.47 -11.22 5.12
C ALA A 55 1.58 -10.22 4.80
N PHE A 56 1.37 -9.42 3.76
CA PHE A 56 2.30 -8.41 3.31
C PHE A 56 1.56 -7.28 2.62
N GLY A 57 2.26 -6.22 2.23
CA GLY A 57 1.64 -5.14 1.47
C GLY A 57 2.45 -3.87 1.48
N ALA A 58 1.73 -2.75 1.37
CA ALA A 58 2.33 -1.45 1.22
C ALA A 58 1.52 -0.37 1.95
N PHE A 59 2.23 0.57 2.56
CA PHE A 59 1.67 1.89 2.84
C PHE A 59 1.99 2.81 1.66
N SER A 60 0.96 3.38 1.06
CA SER A 60 1.08 4.41 0.04
C SER A 60 0.76 5.77 0.63
N SER A 61 1.65 6.72 0.36
CA SER A 61 1.46 8.15 0.63
C SER A 61 0.32 8.79 -0.18
N SER A 62 -0.31 8.06 -1.10
CA SER A 62 -1.39 8.53 -1.96
C SER A 62 -2.43 7.44 -2.22
N ALA A 63 -3.61 7.84 -2.70
CA ALA A 63 -4.68 6.92 -3.04
C ALA A 63 -4.25 5.97 -4.16
N ILE A 64 -4.73 4.72 -4.11
CA ILE A 64 -4.48 3.73 -5.15
C ILE A 64 -5.35 4.08 -6.37
N ARG A 65 -4.71 4.43 -7.50
CA ARG A 65 -5.39 4.93 -8.70
C ARG A 65 -4.63 4.57 -9.97
N CYS A 66 -5.35 4.60 -11.10
CA CYS A 66 -4.72 4.61 -12.41
C CYS A 66 -3.91 5.90 -12.61
N SER A 67 -2.74 5.76 -13.23
CA SER A 67 -1.83 6.88 -13.53
C SER A 67 -0.94 6.57 -14.73
N SER A 68 -0.69 7.58 -15.57
CA SER A 68 0.24 7.46 -16.70
C SER A 68 1.68 7.19 -16.23
N GLY A 69 2.10 7.78 -15.10
CA GLY A 69 3.42 7.59 -14.50
C GLY A 69 3.37 7.10 -13.05
N PHE A 70 4.55 6.87 -12.48
CA PHE A 70 4.69 6.62 -11.05
C PHE A 70 4.26 7.83 -10.21
N TYR A 71 3.71 7.58 -9.03
CA TYR A 71 3.26 8.60 -8.11
C TYR A 71 3.50 8.18 -6.66
N GLY A 72 3.44 9.16 -5.75
CA GLY A 72 3.69 9.00 -4.32
C GLY A 72 4.91 9.80 -3.87
N SER A 73 5.32 9.59 -2.63
CA SER A 73 6.50 10.17 -2.01
C SER A 73 7.32 9.10 -1.28
N GLY A 74 8.49 9.50 -0.79
CA GLY A 74 9.39 8.69 0.05
C GLY A 74 8.79 8.21 1.38
N GLU A 75 7.59 8.66 1.75
CA GLU A 75 6.85 8.09 2.88
C GLU A 75 6.24 6.73 2.55
N THR A 76 6.19 6.35 1.27
CA THR A 76 5.75 5.03 0.82
C THR A 76 6.72 3.95 1.29
N PHE A 77 6.19 2.87 1.85
CA PHE A 77 7.01 1.74 2.30
C PHE A 77 6.29 0.42 2.06
N LEU A 78 7.07 -0.64 1.89
CA LEU A 78 6.58 -2.01 1.85
C LEU A 78 6.67 -2.63 3.24
N PHE A 79 5.83 -3.62 3.51
CA PHE A 79 5.94 -4.40 4.73
C PHE A 79 5.60 -5.87 4.49
N SER A 80 6.16 -6.73 5.33
CA SER A 80 5.86 -8.17 5.35
C SER A 80 5.81 -8.66 6.78
N PHE A 81 4.84 -9.53 7.06
CA PHE A 81 4.72 -10.26 8.33
C PHE A 81 5.25 -11.71 8.20
N SER A 82 5.93 -12.05 7.09
CA SER A 82 6.55 -13.38 6.96
C SER A 82 7.60 -13.60 8.05
N GLN A 83 7.57 -14.80 8.63
CA GLN A 83 8.54 -15.23 9.64
C GLN A 83 9.95 -15.43 9.08
N GLU A 84 10.14 -15.41 7.76
CA GLU A 84 11.48 -15.51 7.15
C GLU A 84 12.22 -14.18 7.24
N LEU A 85 11.50 -13.05 7.22
CA LEU A 85 12.04 -11.69 7.18
C LEU A 85 12.34 -11.12 8.58
N LYS A 86 12.75 -11.99 9.52
CA LYS A 86 12.82 -11.77 10.99
C LYS A 86 13.50 -10.47 11.46
N MET A 87 14.31 -9.81 10.63
CA MET A 87 15.14 -8.68 11.03
C MET A 87 14.52 -7.32 10.72
N GLU A 88 13.72 -7.17 9.66
CA GLU A 88 13.05 -5.90 9.31
C GLU A 88 11.72 -6.17 8.59
N PRO A 89 10.56 -5.99 9.26
CA PRO A 89 9.26 -6.21 8.64
C PRO A 89 8.83 -5.05 7.72
N VAL A 90 9.59 -3.95 7.68
CA VAL A 90 9.24 -2.71 6.96
C VAL A 90 10.41 -2.21 6.11
N PHE A 91 10.19 -2.09 4.80
CA PHE A 91 11.15 -1.66 3.81
C PHE A 91 10.83 -0.24 3.36
N ARG A 92 11.61 0.72 3.83
CA ARG A 92 11.45 2.14 3.49
C ARG A 92 12.16 2.48 2.19
N TRP A 93 11.75 3.61 1.60
CA TRP A 93 12.44 4.18 0.46
C TRP A 93 13.93 4.38 0.71
N THR A 94 14.75 3.96 -0.25
CA THR A 94 16.21 4.02 -0.16
C THR A 94 16.82 5.30 -0.76
N GLY A 95 16.02 6.19 -1.34
CA GLY A 95 16.53 7.37 -2.06
C GLY A 95 17.05 7.12 -3.47
N ARG A 96 16.89 5.90 -4.04
CA ARG A 96 17.49 5.52 -5.33
C ARG A 96 16.69 5.97 -6.55
N ASN A 97 15.37 5.93 -6.47
CA ASN A 97 14.43 6.34 -7.52
C ASN A 97 13.09 6.74 -6.90
N ASP A 98 12.23 7.40 -7.67
CA ASP A 98 10.90 7.84 -7.21
C ASP A 98 9.75 6.97 -7.76
N PHE A 99 10.02 5.69 -8.03
CA PHE A 99 9.06 4.76 -8.65
C PHE A 99 8.20 4.05 -7.60
N PHE A 100 7.44 4.85 -6.83
CA PHE A 100 6.69 4.36 -5.67
C PHE A 100 5.48 3.51 -6.03
N VAL A 101 4.49 4.07 -6.72
CA VAL A 101 3.25 3.36 -7.09
C VAL A 101 2.88 3.67 -8.52
N LYS A 102 2.41 2.66 -9.27
CA LYS A 102 1.80 2.83 -10.58
C LYS A 102 0.60 1.89 -10.71
N GLY A 103 -0.54 2.43 -11.15
CA GLY A 103 -1.73 1.66 -11.48
C GLY A 103 -2.10 1.82 -12.94
N ASP A 104 -2.52 0.75 -13.57
CA ASP A 104 -3.10 0.68 -14.92
C ASP A 104 -4.32 -0.25 -14.89
N VAL A 105 -5.06 -0.34 -15.99
CA VAL A 105 -6.24 -1.21 -16.12
C VAL A 105 -5.91 -2.68 -15.84
N ASP A 106 -4.68 -3.10 -16.12
CA ASP A 106 -4.23 -4.50 -16.01
C ASP A 106 -3.32 -4.77 -14.81
N LEU A 107 -2.79 -3.74 -14.13
CA LEU A 107 -1.81 -3.93 -13.05
C LEU A 107 -1.84 -2.87 -11.97
N LEU A 108 -1.48 -3.28 -10.75
CA LEU A 108 -1.05 -2.39 -9.67
C LEU A 108 0.37 -2.77 -9.27
N MET A 109 1.30 -1.81 -9.33
CA MET A 109 2.70 -1.96 -8.96
C MET A 109 3.05 -1.03 -7.80
N VAL A 110 3.84 -1.54 -6.85
CA VAL A 110 4.46 -0.76 -5.77
C VAL A 110 5.94 -1.10 -5.70
N GLY A 111 6.82 -0.10 -5.78
CA GLY A 111 8.27 -0.26 -5.79
C GLY A 111 8.80 -0.76 -7.14
N GLY A 112 8.85 0.12 -8.13
CA GLY A 112 9.41 -0.17 -9.46
C GLY A 112 10.87 0.27 -9.62
N GLY A 113 11.39 0.04 -10.83
CA GLY A 113 12.77 0.35 -11.23
C GLY A 113 13.62 -0.88 -11.46
#